data_AF-A0A6N7HVD6-F1
#
_entry.id   AF-A0A6N7HVD6-F1
#
_cell.length_a   1.000
_cell.length_b   1.000
_cell.length_c   1.000
_cell.angle_alpha   90.00
_cell.angle_beta   90.00
_cell.angle_gamma   90.00
#
_symmetry.space_group_name_H-M   'P 1'
#
loop_
_entity.id
_entity.type
_entity.pdbx_description
1 polymer ?
#
loop_
_entity_poly.entity_id
_entity_poly.type
_entity_poly.pdbx_seq_one_letter_code
_entity_poly.pdbx_strand_id
1 'polypeptide(L)' 'MSAFEVVQRYGTWALLRFVVALVVFVALHLVRQPLLWAARVLEVFMRRIDGFVVAGLPPRPTGAEEGWR' A
#
# COMPACT_ATOMS: atom_id res chain seq x y z
N MET A 1 -23.32 -44.46 -12.64
CA MET A 1 -23.06 -43.43 -11.62
C MET A 1 -22.90 -42.10 -12.35
N SER A 2 -23.71 -41.10 -12.00
CA SER A 2 -23.77 -39.83 -12.75
C SER A 2 -22.80 -38.80 -12.17
N ALA A 3 -22.23 -37.93 -13.01
CA ALA A 3 -21.35 -36.84 -12.57
C ALA A 3 -22.04 -35.89 -11.56
N PHE A 4 -23.37 -35.81 -11.60
CA PHE A 4 -24.19 -35.06 -10.66
C PHE A 4 -24.10 -35.58 -9.21
N GLU A 5 -23.93 -36.89 -9.05
CA GLU A 5 -23.92 -37.57 -7.75
C GLU A 5 -22.61 -37.30 -6.97
N VAL A 6 -21.50 -37.11 -7.69
CA VAL A 6 -20.18 -36.78 -7.10
C VAL A 6 -20.13 -35.32 -6.63
N VAL A 7 -20.75 -34.40 -7.36
CA VAL A 7 -20.92 -32.99 -6.94
C VAL A 7 -21.78 -32.92 -5.68
N GLN A 8 -22.84 -33.73 -5.61
CA GLN A 8 -23.77 -33.76 -4.49
C GLN A 8 -23.17 -34.40 -3.22
N ARG A 9 -22.23 -35.34 -3.37
CA ARG A 9 -21.66 -36.11 -2.24
C ARG A 9 -20.32 -35.60 -1.70
N TYR A 10 -19.51 -34.92 -2.51
CA TYR A 10 -18.17 -34.42 -2.10
C TYR A 10 -17.85 -32.99 -2.56
N GLY A 11 -18.63 -32.40 -3.48
CA GLY A 11 -18.15 -31.30 -4.35
C GLY A 11 -18.47 -29.88 -3.88
N THR A 12 -19.60 -29.61 -3.23
CA THR A 12 -19.99 -28.22 -2.93
C THR A 12 -19.12 -27.58 -1.86
N TRP A 13 -18.73 -28.33 -0.82
CA TRP A 13 -18.02 -27.75 0.33
C TRP A 13 -16.57 -27.37 0.01
N ALA A 14 -15.85 -28.21 -0.74
CA ALA A 14 -14.49 -27.91 -1.16
C ALA A 14 -14.47 -26.74 -2.18
N LEU A 15 -15.41 -26.74 -3.13
CA LEU A 15 -15.57 -25.66 -4.08
C LEU A 15 -15.94 -24.34 -3.39
N LEU A 16 -16.87 -24.40 -2.42
CA LEU A 16 -17.25 -23.23 -1.63
C LEU A 16 -16.07 -22.69 -0.84
N ARG A 17 -15.27 -23.55 -0.21
CA ARG A 17 -14.07 -23.12 0.52
C ARG A 17 -13.02 -22.49 -0.39
N PHE A 18 -12.85 -23.03 -1.60
CA PHE A 18 -11.98 -22.43 -2.62
C PHE A 18 -12.48 -21.07 -3.08
N VAL A 19 -13.77 -20.95 -3.41
CA VAL A 19 -14.40 -19.68 -3.81
C VAL A 19 -14.28 -18.65 -2.69
N VAL A 20 -14.53 -19.02 -1.44
CA VAL A 20 -14.37 -18.15 -0.28
C VAL A 20 -12.90 -17.69 -0.14
N ALA A 21 -11.93 -18.61 -0.26
CA ALA A 21 -10.52 -18.25 -0.22
C ALA A 21 -10.14 -17.29 -1.35
N LEU A 22 -10.67 -17.49 -2.55
CA LEU A 22 -10.44 -16.61 -3.70
C LEU A 22 -11.02 -15.21 -3.45
N VAL A 23 -12.26 -15.13 -2.95
CA VAL A 23 -12.91 -13.86 -2.61
C VAL A 23 -12.15 -13.12 -1.52
N VAL A 24 -11.74 -13.81 -0.45
CA VAL A 24 -10.92 -13.23 0.62
C VAL A 24 -9.59 -12.73 0.08
N PHE A 25 -8.92 -13.52 -0.77
CA PHE A 25 -7.67 -13.11 -1.39
C PHE A 25 -7.83 -11.84 -2.23
N VAL A 26 -8.87 -11.78 -3.07
CA VAL A 26 -9.17 -10.61 -3.90
C VAL A 26 -9.51 -9.39 -3.02
N ALA A 27 -10.33 -9.57 -1.98
CA ALA A 27 -10.69 -8.50 -1.06
C ALA A 27 -9.47 -7.93 -0.34
N LEU A 28 -8.60 -8.80 0.19
CA LEU A 28 -7.33 -8.40 0.80
C LEU A 28 -6.41 -7.70 -0.21
N HIS A 29 -6.37 -8.16 -1.46
CA HIS A 29 -5.62 -7.50 -2.53
C HIS A 29 -6.18 -6.09 -2.81
N LEU A 30 -7.50 -5.97 -2.85
CA LEU A 30 -8.20 -4.70 -3.05
C LEU A 30 -8.00 -3.74 -1.88
N VAL A 31 -7.77 -4.23 -0.65
CA VAL A 31 -7.42 -3.40 0.52
C VAL A 31 -5.94 -3.05 0.57
N ARG A 32 -5.07 -3.94 0.08
CA ARG A 32 -3.63 -3.70 0.00
C ARG A 32 -3.29 -2.54 -0.94
N GLN A 33 -3.97 -2.44 -2.07
CA GLN A 33 -3.75 -1.35 -3.03
C GLN A 33 -3.98 0.04 -2.42
N PRO A 34 -5.16 0.39 -1.85
CA PRO A 34 -5.42 1.71 -1.29
C PRO A 34 -4.48 2.04 -0.14
N LEU A 35 -3.97 1.05 0.60
CA LEU A 35 -2.96 1.29 1.64
C LEU A 35 -1.64 1.79 1.05
N LEU A 36 -1.19 1.21 -0.07
CA LEU A 36 -0.01 1.68 -0.79
C LEU A 36 -0.24 3.07 -1.39
N TRP A 37 -1.44 3.34 -1.92
CA TRP A 37 -1.83 4.67 -2.39
C TRP A 37 -1.83 5.70 -1.26
N ALA A 38 -2.37 5.37 -0.09
CA ALA A 38 -2.37 6.25 1.08
C ALA A 38 -0.94 6.59 1.53
N ALA A 39 -0.06 5.60 1.60
CA ALA A 39 1.35 5.83 1.92
C ALA A 39 2.03 6.74 0.89
N ARG A 40 1.73 6.56 -0.40
CA ARG A 40 2.26 7.40 -1.49
C ARG A 40 1.77 8.84 -1.39
N VAL A 41 0.49 9.04 -1.10
CA VAL A 41 -0.10 10.37 -0.88
C VAL A 41 0.56 11.04 0.33
N LEU A 42 0.72 10.32 1.43
CA LEU A 42 1.40 10.85 2.62
C LEU A 42 2.84 11.26 2.33
N GLU A 43 3.59 10.44 1.59
CA GLU A 43 4.96 10.74 1.14
C GLU A 43 5.04 12.01 0.29
N VAL A 44 4.06 12.22 -0.61
CA VAL A 44 3.96 13.44 -1.42
C VAL A 44 3.64 14.67 -0.55
N PHE A 45 2.71 14.54 0.39
CA PHE A 45 2.36 15.62 1.31
C PHE A 45 3.53 16.02 2.20
N MET A 46 4.26 15.06 2.78
CA MET A 46 5.46 15.32 3.57
C MET A 46 6.51 16.08 2.76
N ARG A 47 6.83 15.62 1.55
CA ARG A 47 7.78 16.32 0.66
C ARG A 47 7.34 17.74 0.31
N ARG A 48 6.03 17.96 0.14
CA ARG A 48 5.49 19.28 -0.14
C ARG A 48 5.67 20.21 1.06
N ILE A 49 5.36 19.73 2.26
CA ILE A 49 5.53 20.47 3.52
C ILE A 49 7.00 20.79 3.75
N ASP A 50 7.89 19.82 3.58
CA ASP A 50 9.35 20.03 3.71
C ASP A 50 9.85 21.12 2.76
N GLY A 51 9.36 21.14 1.52
CA GLY A 51 9.67 22.20 0.56
C GLY A 51 9.23 23.59 1.04
N PHE A 52 8.04 23.71 1.65
CA PHE A 52 7.57 24.97 2.23
C PHE A 52 8.40 25.38 3.46
N VAL A 53 8.75 24.42 4.31
CA VAL A 53 9.60 24.67 5.49
C VAL A 53 10.98 25.16 5.04
N VAL A 54 11.60 24.48 4.08
CA VAL A 54 12.92 24.86 3.54
C VAL A 54 12.86 26.23 2.84
N ALA A 55 11.79 26.53 2.11
CA ALA A 55 11.63 27.84 1.48
C ALA A 55 11.48 28.99 2.49
N GLY A 56 11.00 28.68 3.71
CA GLY A 56 10.91 29.64 4.80
C GLY A 56 12.19 29.77 5.65
N LEU A 57 13.18 28.89 5.46
CA LEU A 57 14.44 28.98 6.20
C LEU A 57 15.33 30.09 5.62
N PRO A 58 15.99 30.88 6.47
CA PRO A 58 16.96 31.86 6.02
C PRO A 58 18.12 31.17 5.28
N PRO A 59 18.75 31.82 4.29
CA PRO A 59 19.90 31.28 3.59
C PRO A 59 20.96 30.86 4.62
N ARG A 60 21.45 29.62 4.49
CA ARG A 60 22.55 29.14 5.33
C ARG A 60 23.75 30.10 5.14
N PRO A 61 24.33 30.67 6.20
CA PRO A 61 25.47 31.54 6.05
C PRO A 61 26.66 30.72 5.53
N THR A 62 26.98 30.87 4.25
CA THR A 62 28.13 30.24 3.56
C THR A 62 29.46 30.93 3.90
N GLY A 63 29.67 31.31 5.16
CA GLY A 63 30.73 32.25 5.56
C GLY A 63 31.49 31.87 6.83
N ALA A 64 31.69 30.58 7.10
CA ALA A 64 32.47 30.12 8.25
C ALA A 64 33.80 29.42 7.88
N GLU A 65 34.31 29.64 6.66
CA GLU A 65 35.55 29.04 6.17
C GLU A 65 36.72 30.06 6.03
N GLU A 66 36.54 31.31 6.48
CA GLU A 66 37.55 32.38 6.26
C GLU A 66 38.08 33.02 7.55
N GLY A 67 38.05 32.28 8.67
CA GLY A 67 38.39 32.80 10.00
C GLY A 67 39.41 32.01 10.82
N TRP A 68 40.24 31.18 10.19
CA TRP A 68 41.40 30.56 10.87
C TRP A 68 42.61 30.48 9.92
N ARG A 69 43.13 31.66 9.54
CA ARG A 69 44.50 31.84 9.05
C ARG A 69 45.22 32.79 9.99
#